data_AF-A0A9Q3ERN5-F1
#
_entry.id   AF-A0A9Q3ERN5-F1
#
_cell.length_a   1.000
_cell.length_b   1.000
_cell.length_c   1.000
_cell.angle_alpha   90.00
_cell.angle_beta   90.00
_cell.angle_gamma   90.00
#
_symmetry.space_group_name_H-M   'P 1'
#
loop_
_entity.id
_entity.type
_entity.pdbx_description
1 polymer ?
#
loop_
_entity_poly.entity_id
_entity_poly.type
_entity_poly.pdbx_seq_one_letter_code
_entity_poly.pdbx_strand_id
1 'polypeptide(L)'
;MGLSSQMRVLVLPKKPIQSENCKPLKGLPADFDSLKWFKGLTNMEKIMTVDIKNVAFLLNPEEASNPKKHPDESLSDKAFNKKYRDEVTKPYVIE
;
A
#
# COMPACT_ATOMS: atom_id res chain seq x y z
N MET A 1 29.55 3.90 27.26
CA MET A 1 29.46 4.87 26.16
C MET A 1 28.35 4.40 25.24
N GLY A 2 27.19 5.05 25.26
CA GLY A 2 26.00 4.61 24.52
C GLY A 2 26.02 5.13 23.08
N LEU A 3 25.89 4.23 22.10
CA LEU A 3 25.64 4.60 20.71
C LEU A 3 24.18 5.08 20.62
N SER A 4 23.96 6.39 20.71
CA SER A 4 22.66 6.98 20.39
C SER A 4 22.36 6.70 18.91
N SER A 5 21.36 5.86 18.65
CA SER A 5 20.84 5.67 17.30
C SER A 5 20.22 6.99 16.82
N GLN A 6 20.97 7.75 16.01
CA GLN A 6 20.45 8.91 15.32
C GLN A 6 19.45 8.46 14.25
N MET A 7 18.18 8.33 14.63
CA MET A 7 17.11 8.17 13.65
C MET A 7 17.04 9.44 12.79
N ARG A 8 17.31 9.32 11.49
CA ARG A 8 17.10 10.42 10.55
C ARG A 8 15.61 10.70 10.47
N VAL A 9 15.21 11.89 10.90
CA VAL A 9 13.85 12.40 10.66
C VAL A 9 13.75 12.76 9.18
N LEU A 10 12.90 12.05 8.43
CA LEU A 10 12.63 12.37 7.03
C LEU A 10 11.73 13.62 6.99
N VAL A 11 12.32 14.78 6.71
CA VAL A 11 11.59 16.04 6.52
C VAL A 11 11.28 16.20 5.03
N LEU A 12 10.00 16.30 4.70
CA LEU A 12 9.57 16.57 3.32
C LEU A 12 10.03 17.98 2.89
N PRO A 13 10.46 18.17 1.63
CA PRO A 13 10.89 19.47 1.16
C PRO A 13 9.70 20.45 1.13
N LYS A 14 9.93 21.70 1.56
CA LYS A 14 8.90 22.77 1.59
C LYS A 14 8.35 23.10 0.20
N LYS A 15 9.16 22.93 -0.84
CA LYS A 15 8.76 23.04 -2.23
C LYS A 15 8.80 21.64 -2.84
N PRO A 16 7.77 21.18 -3.54
CA PRO A 16 7.81 19.89 -4.22
C PRO A 16 9.02 19.83 -5.15
N ILE A 17 9.86 18.81 -4.97
CA ILE A 17 10.97 18.52 -5.87
C ILE A 17 10.51 17.39 -6.77
N GLN A 18 10.58 17.60 -8.08
CA GLN A 18 10.27 16.56 -9.05
C GLN A 18 11.36 15.49 -8.98
N SER A 19 11.01 14.22 -8.81
CA SER A 19 12.00 13.15 -8.74
C SER A 19 12.64 12.93 -10.11
N GLU A 20 13.97 12.99 -10.19
CA GLU A 20 14.73 12.73 -11.43
C GLU A 20 14.62 11.26 -11.88
N ASN A 21 14.35 10.34 -10.94
CA ASN A 21 14.16 8.92 -11.20
C ASN A 21 12.68 8.54 -11.21
N CYS A 22 11.96 8.94 -12.25
CA CYS A 22 10.64 8.38 -12.54
C CYS A 22 10.82 7.08 -13.35
N LYS A 23 11.47 6.07 -12.77
CA LYS A 23 11.48 4.75 -13.42
C LYS A 23 10.03 4.24 -13.40
N PRO A 24 9.49 3.79 -14.55
CA PRO A 24 8.16 3.22 -14.56
C PRO A 24 8.12 1.99 -13.65
N LEU A 25 7.00 1.83 -12.95
CA LEU A 25 6.73 0.74 -12.00
C LEU A 25 6.50 -0.58 -12.74
N LYS A 26 7.57 -1.12 -13.35
CA LYS A 26 7.50 -2.34 -14.15
C LYS A 26 7.02 -3.53 -13.32
N GLY A 27 5.95 -4.18 -13.76
CA GLY A 27 5.41 -5.40 -13.15
C GLY A 27 4.60 -5.18 -11.87
N LEU A 28 4.32 -3.93 -11.48
CA LEU A 28 3.37 -3.64 -10.43
C LEU A 28 1.95 -3.49 -11.02
N PRO A 29 0.91 -3.92 -10.30
CA PRO A 29 -0.47 -3.74 -10.71
C PRO A 29 -0.82 -2.25 -10.79
N ALA A 30 -1.71 -1.90 -11.72
CA ALA A 30 -2.16 -0.53 -11.87
C ALA A 30 -2.91 -0.07 -10.60
N ASP A 31 -2.40 0.97 -9.94
CA ASP A 31 -3.10 1.60 -8.82
C ASP A 31 -4.14 2.59 -9.38
N PHE A 32 -5.42 2.40 -9.03
CA PHE A 32 -6.54 3.05 -9.72
C PHE A 32 -6.79 4.50 -9.30
N ASP A 33 -6.21 4.96 -8.19
CA ASP A 33 -6.64 6.21 -7.54
C ASP A 33 -6.30 7.48 -8.33
N SER A 34 -5.43 7.43 -9.35
CA SER A 34 -5.35 8.55 -10.31
C SER A 34 -4.74 8.18 -11.67
N LEU A 35 -5.44 7.38 -12.49
CA LEU A 35 -5.02 7.04 -13.86
C LEU A 35 -5.01 8.21 -14.87
N LYS A 36 -5.07 9.48 -14.44
CA LYS A 36 -5.00 10.64 -15.35
C LYS A 36 -3.69 10.67 -16.14
N TRP A 37 -2.59 10.27 -15.52
CA TRP A 37 -1.28 10.15 -16.19
C TRP A 37 -1.24 8.98 -17.17
N PHE A 38 -1.90 7.86 -16.84
CA PHE A 38 -1.95 6.67 -17.69
C PHE A 38 -2.74 6.89 -18.98
N LYS A 39 -3.76 7.75 -18.96
CA LYS A 39 -4.55 8.11 -20.15
C LYS A 39 -3.70 8.76 -21.26
N GLY A 40 -2.63 9.47 -20.91
CA GLY A 40 -1.74 10.15 -21.87
C GLY A 40 -0.68 9.26 -22.52
N LEU A 41 -0.51 8.02 -22.07
CA LEU A 41 0.51 7.10 -22.59
C LEU A 41 0.09 6.42 -23.89
N THR A 42 1.07 6.15 -24.76
CA THR A 42 0.89 5.28 -25.94
C THR A 42 0.65 3.84 -25.51
N ASN A 43 0.03 3.03 -26.39
CA ASN A 43 -0.25 1.62 -26.07
C ASN A 43 1.01 0.82 -25.71
N MET A 44 2.13 1.08 -26.38
CA MET A 44 3.40 0.41 -26.05
C MET A 44 3.92 0.80 -24.67
N GLU A 45 3.82 2.08 -24.30
CA GLU A 45 4.23 2.55 -22.97
C GLU A 45 3.36 1.95 -21.87
N LYS A 46 2.05 1.85 -22.08
CA LYS A 46 1.12 1.22 -21.13
C LYS A 46 1.48 -0.23 -20.83
N ILE A 47 1.82 -0.99 -21.87
CA ILE A 47 2.22 -2.41 -21.75
C ILE A 47 3.56 -2.55 -21.01
N MET A 48 4.49 -1.61 -21.20
CA MET A 48 5.80 -1.66 -20.56
C MET A 48 5.81 -1.13 -19.12
N THR A 49 4.87 -0.25 -18.78
CA THR A 49 4.90 0.50 -17.52
C THR A 49 4.22 -0.19 -16.35
N VAL A 50 3.14 -0.96 -16.57
CA VAL A 50 2.28 -1.47 -15.50
C VAL A 50 1.68 -2.83 -15.90
N ASP A 51 1.52 -3.75 -14.94
CA ASP A 51 0.74 -4.97 -15.17
C ASP A 51 -0.75 -4.62 -15.23
N ILE A 52 -1.26 -4.52 -16.46
CA ILE A 52 -2.67 -4.21 -16.74
C ILE A 52 -3.59 -5.42 -16.52
N LYS A 53 -3.02 -6.62 -16.41
CA LYS A 53 -3.79 -7.87 -16.23
C LYS A 53 -4.09 -8.13 -14.76
N ASN A 54 -3.22 -7.68 -13.86
CA ASN A 54 -3.44 -7.72 -12.42
C ASN A 54 -3.84 -6.34 -11.91
N VAL A 55 -5.02 -6.28 -11.30
CA VAL A 55 -5.53 -5.07 -10.66
C VAL A 55 -5.38 -5.23 -9.15
N ALA A 56 -4.68 -4.28 -8.51
CA ALA A 56 -4.75 -4.13 -7.06
C ALA A 56 -6.02 -3.35 -6.75
N PHE A 57 -7.10 -4.08 -6.45
CA PHE A 57 -8.27 -3.46 -5.85
C PHE A 57 -7.95 -3.21 -4.37
N LEU A 58 -7.59 -1.98 -4.03
CA LEU A 58 -7.71 -1.54 -2.64
C LEU A 58 -9.20 -1.48 -2.33
N LEU A 59 -9.69 -2.39 -1.46
CA LEU A 59 -11.10 -2.45 -1.09
C LEU A 59 -11.64 -1.09 -0.61
N ASN A 60 -10.77 -0.28 0.02
CA ASN A 60 -11.01 1.11 0.35
C ASN A 60 -9.69 1.91 0.29
N PRO A 61 -9.48 2.77 -0.71
CA PRO A 61 -8.23 3.52 -0.85
C PRO A 61 -7.99 4.54 0.27
N GLU A 62 -9.06 5.10 0.86
CA GLU A 62 -8.96 6.00 2.01
C GLU A 62 -8.46 5.29 3.29
N GLU A 63 -8.81 4.02 3.47
CA GLU A 63 -8.34 3.21 4.60
C GLU A 63 -6.89 2.75 4.39
N ALA A 64 -6.52 2.41 3.16
CA ALA A 64 -5.16 2.01 2.80
C ALA A 64 -4.15 3.17 2.92
N SER A 65 -4.59 4.40 2.63
CA SER A 65 -3.77 5.61 2.73
C SER A 65 -3.77 6.24 4.12
N ASN A 66 -4.31 5.57 5.14
CA ASN A 66 -4.35 6.15 6.47
C ASN A 66 -2.98 6.00 7.15
N PRO A 67 -2.26 7.09 7.47
CA PRO A 67 -0.97 7.01 8.17
C PRO A 67 -1.11 6.51 9.62
N LYS A 68 -2.35 6.33 10.10
CA LYS A 68 -2.65 5.79 11.42
C LYS A 68 -2.67 4.27 11.35
N LYS A 69 -1.81 3.66 12.16
CA LYS A 69 -1.80 2.22 12.42
C LYS A 69 -3.17 1.76 12.90
N HIS A 70 -3.62 0.60 12.42
CA HIS A 70 -4.82 -0.03 12.93
C HIS A 70 -4.64 -0.30 14.44
N PRO A 71 -5.65 -0.05 15.30
CA PRO A 71 -5.51 -0.23 16.75
C PRO A 71 -5.04 -1.64 17.14
N ASP A 72 -5.39 -2.64 16.33
CA ASP A 72 -5.02 -4.03 16.58
C ASP A 72 -3.64 -4.44 16.07
N GLU A 73 -2.88 -3.57 15.38
CA GLU A 73 -1.48 -3.85 15.03
C GLU A 73 -0.58 -4.02 16.26
N SER A 74 -1.01 -3.47 17.39
CA SER A 74 -0.30 -3.62 18.67
C SER A 74 -0.56 -4.97 19.35
N LEU A 75 -1.52 -5.75 18.87
CA LEU A 75 -1.86 -7.05 19.46
C LEU A 75 -0.83 -8.10 19.06
N SER A 76 -0.47 -8.97 20.01
CA SER A 76 0.21 -10.22 19.67
C SER A 76 -0.68 -11.11 18.81
N ASP A 77 -0.10 -11.96 17.97
CA ASP A 77 -0.83 -12.92 17.13
C ASP A 77 -1.85 -13.74 17.91
N LYS A 78 -1.53 -14.12 19.16
CA LYS A 78 -2.45 -14.87 20.03
C LYS A 78 -3.70 -14.06 20.39
N ALA A 79 -3.53 -12.78 20.70
CA ALA A 79 -4.63 -11.87 21.04
C ALA A 79 -5.44 -11.49 19.80
N PHE A 80 -4.76 -11.26 18.67
CA PHE A 80 -5.39 -11.00 17.38
C PHE A 80 -6.27 -12.17 16.93
N ASN A 81 -5.70 -13.38 16.93
CA ASN A 81 -6.43 -14.61 16.57
C ASN A 81 -7.62 -14.85 17.49
N LYS A 82 -7.49 -14.62 18.81
CA LYS A 82 -8.64 -14.74 19.72
C LYS A 82 -9.78 -13.78 19.38
N LYS A 83 -9.47 -12.56 18.92
CA LYS A 83 -10.47 -11.53 18.60
C LYS A 83 -11.26 -11.87 17.34
N TYR A 84 -10.58 -12.32 16.29
CA TYR A 84 -11.18 -12.46 14.95
C TYR A 84 -11.51 -13.89 14.52
N ARG A 85 -10.95 -14.90 15.20
CA ARG A 85 -11.14 -16.31 14.80
C ARG A 85 -12.61 -16.67 14.73
N ASP A 86 -13.41 -16.35 15.73
CA ASP A 86 -14.82 -16.77 15.77
C ASP A 86 -15.61 -16.15 14.61
N GLU A 87 -15.36 -14.88 14.29
CA GLU A 87 -16.00 -14.19 13.16
C GLU A 87 -15.62 -14.78 11.80
N VAL A 88 -14.33 -15.10 11.61
CA VAL A 88 -13.82 -15.68 10.36
C VAL A 88 -14.24 -17.14 10.21
N THR A 89 -14.44 -17.87 11.31
CA THR A 89 -14.79 -19.30 11.27
C THR A 89 -16.30 -19.54 11.05
N LYS A 90 -17.16 -18.55 11.35
CA LYS A 90 -18.63 -18.62 11.14
C LYS A 90 -19.06 -19.24 9.79
N PRO A 91 -18.55 -18.82 8.62
CA PRO A 91 -18.97 -19.39 7.34
C PRO A 91 -18.47 -20.82 7.07
N TYR A 92 -17.54 -21.33 7.88
CA TYR A 92 -16.96 -22.67 7.73
C TYR A 92 -17.50 -23.69 8.73
N VAL A 93 -18.35 -23.26 9.67
CA VAL A 93 -19.09 -24.18 10.53
C VAL A 93 -20.23 -24.74 9.70
N ILE A 94 -20.04 -25.96 9.18
CA ILE A 94 -21.10 -26.77 8.58
C ILE A 94 -21.88 -27.39 9.76
N GLU A 95 -23.17 -27.08 9.88
CA GLU A 95 -24.09 -27.71 10.85
C GLU A 95 -24.25 -29.22 10.59
#